data_AF-A0A7Y6YWG8-F1
#
_entry.id   AF-A0A7Y6YWG8-F1
#
_cell.length_a   1.000
_cell.length_b   1.000
_cell.length_c   1.000
_cell.angle_alpha   90.00
_cell.angle_beta   90.00
_cell.angle_gamma   90.00
#
_symmetry.space_group_name_H-M   'P 1'
#
loop_
_entity.id
_entity.type
_entity.pdbx_description
1 polymer ?
#
loop_
_entity_poly.entity_id
_entity_poly.type
_entity_poly.pdbx_seq_one_letter_code
_entity_poly.pdbx_strand_id
1 'polypeptide(L)'
;MAHDGQDLGLGNVILPDLLTLTGATIAPVEAVLDAAKARVRETVSVDGRVSARAVEDNQTAAHGLAWLATYVESLRQMHGWAERLTAEGTFGEVEQLILQIAFGEYLAQIMGGIQMNQGE
;
A
#
# COMPACT_ATOMS: atom_id res chain seq x y z
N MET A 1 35.85 -11.92 7.70
CA MET A 1 36.09 -11.41 9.06
C MET A 1 34.78 -10.81 9.54
N ALA A 2 34.35 -11.12 10.76
CA ALA A 2 33.10 -10.63 11.30
C ALA A 2 33.16 -9.11 11.45
N HIS A 3 32.14 -8.41 10.95
CA HIS A 3 31.99 -6.95 11.02
C HIS A 3 31.37 -6.53 12.37
N ASP A 4 31.83 -7.14 13.46
CA ASP A 4 31.29 -6.91 14.79
C ASP A 4 31.94 -5.63 15.34
N GLY A 5 31.22 -4.50 15.25
CA GLY A 5 31.63 -3.24 15.91
C GLY A 5 32.11 -2.11 15.00
N GLN A 6 31.88 -2.19 13.68
CA GLN A 6 31.87 -0.99 12.86
C GLN A 6 30.46 -0.42 12.91
N ASP A 7 30.29 0.71 13.60
CA ASP A 7 29.25 1.67 13.25
C ASP A 7 29.59 2.14 11.84
N LEU A 8 29.16 1.34 10.84
CA LEU A 8 29.11 1.76 9.46
C LEU A 8 28.22 2.98 9.55
N GLY A 9 28.81 4.17 9.45
CA GLY A 9 28.11 5.44 9.35
C GLY A 9 27.26 5.43 8.09
N LEU A 10 26.21 4.61 8.10
CA LEU A 10 25.04 4.72 7.29
C LEU A 10 24.46 6.04 7.78
N GLY A 11 24.73 7.11 7.04
CA GLY A 11 24.08 8.39 7.27
C GLY A 11 22.57 8.17 7.42
N ASN A 12 21.87 9.13 8.02
CA ASN A 12 20.46 8.98 8.39
C ASN A 12 19.65 8.19 7.34
N VAL A 13 19.22 6.97 7.72
CA VAL A 13 18.51 6.03 6.84
C VAL A 13 17.05 6.41 6.64
N ILE A 14 16.56 7.33 7.46
CA ILE A 14 15.23 7.91 7.33
C ILE A 14 15.22 8.88 6.16
N LEU A 15 14.29 8.68 5.23
CA LEU A 15 14.08 9.58 4.12
C LEU A 15 13.72 10.98 4.62
N PRO A 16 14.33 12.04 4.06
CA PRO A 16 13.92 13.40 4.35
C PRO A 16 12.45 13.61 3.93
N ASP A 17 11.73 14.43 4.70
CA ASP A 17 10.33 14.79 4.44
C ASP A 17 9.37 13.58 4.33
N LEU A 18 9.66 12.50 5.07
CA LEU A 18 8.93 11.23 4.99
C LEU A 18 7.39 11.38 5.03
N LEU A 19 6.86 12.21 5.93
CA LEU A 19 5.40 12.41 6.03
C LEU A 19 4.85 13.08 4.77
N THR A 20 5.55 14.06 4.20
CA THR A 20 5.17 14.71 2.94
C THR A 20 5.22 13.72 1.77
N LEU A 21 6.28 12.91 1.68
CA LEU A 21 6.44 11.91 0.64
C LEU A 21 5.31 10.86 0.68
N THR A 22 5.03 10.30 1.85
CA THR A 22 3.97 9.29 2.02
C THR A 22 2.58 9.86 1.77
N GLY A 23 2.29 11.08 2.23
CA GLY A 23 1.01 11.75 1.95
C GLY A 23 0.79 11.97 0.45
N ALA A 24 1.85 12.34 -0.28
CA ALA A 24 1.77 12.59 -1.72
C ALA A 24 1.43 11.34 -2.54
N THR A 25 1.65 10.13 -2.03
CA THR A 25 1.33 8.89 -2.76
C THR A 25 -0.13 8.48 -2.63
N ILE A 26 -0.87 8.99 -1.64
CA ILE A 26 -2.25 8.56 -1.35
C ILE A 26 -3.18 8.80 -2.56
N ALA A 27 -3.28 10.03 -3.06
CA ALA A 27 -4.16 10.33 -4.18
C ALA A 27 -3.82 9.52 -5.46
N PRO A 28 -2.55 9.33 -5.85
CA PRO A 28 -2.18 8.43 -6.94
C PRO A 28 -2.65 6.97 -6.77
N VAL A 29 -2.46 6.36 -5.58
CA VAL A 29 -2.88 4.97 -5.38
C VAL A 29 -4.40 4.81 -5.33
N GLU A 30 -5.11 5.84 -4.85
CA GLU A 30 -6.57 5.90 -4.91
C GLU A 30 -7.07 5.94 -6.35
N ALA A 31 -6.42 6.71 -7.22
CA ALA A 31 -6.76 6.75 -8.64
C ALA A 31 -6.55 5.38 -9.32
N VAL A 32 -5.50 4.63 -8.93
CA VAL A 32 -5.29 3.25 -9.39
C VAL A 32 -6.43 2.34 -8.92
N LEU A 33 -6.82 2.41 -7.64
CA LEU A 33 -7.93 1.63 -7.11
C LEU A 33 -9.26 1.97 -7.79
N ASP A 34 -9.56 3.25 -8.03
CA ASP A 34 -10.79 3.67 -8.70
C ASP A 34 -10.84 3.18 -10.15
N ALA A 35 -9.72 3.24 -10.86
CA ALA A 35 -9.61 2.69 -12.21
C ALA A 35 -9.84 1.16 -12.21
N ALA A 36 -9.17 0.43 -11.31
CA ALA A 36 -9.33 -1.02 -11.17
C ALA A 36 -10.78 -1.41 -10.83
N LYS A 37 -11.39 -0.71 -9.87
CA LYS A 37 -12.78 -0.90 -9.45
C LYS A 37 -13.76 -0.66 -10.61
N ALA A 38 -13.56 0.38 -11.41
CA ALA A 38 -14.39 0.66 -12.57
C ALA A 38 -14.30 -0.45 -13.62
N ARG A 39 -13.08 -0.90 -13.93
CA ARG A 39 -12.85 -1.99 -14.91
C ARG A 39 -13.43 -3.31 -14.44
N VAL A 40 -13.18 -3.71 -13.20
CA VAL A 40 -13.74 -4.96 -12.65
C VAL A 40 -15.26 -4.89 -12.61
N ARG A 41 -15.85 -3.74 -12.21
CA ARG A 41 -17.30 -3.54 -12.22
C ARG A 41 -17.93 -3.77 -13.59
N GLU A 42 -17.30 -3.32 -14.66
CA GLU A 42 -17.77 -3.56 -16.03
C GLU A 42 -17.82 -5.05 -16.36
N THR A 43 -16.82 -5.81 -15.92
CA THR A 43 -16.72 -7.25 -16.16
C THR A 43 -17.71 -8.07 -15.32
N VAL A 44 -17.97 -7.66 -14.07
CA VAL A 44 -18.80 -8.44 -13.13
C VAL A 44 -20.26 -8.01 -13.07
N SER A 45 -20.69 -7.04 -13.89
CA SER A 45 -22.07 -6.55 -13.90
C SER A 45 -22.86 -7.10 -15.08
N VAL A 46 -24.11 -7.52 -14.82
CA VAL A 46 -25.09 -7.94 -15.82
C VAL A 46 -26.37 -7.13 -15.59
N ASP A 47 -26.93 -6.55 -16.66
CA ASP A 47 -28.13 -5.69 -16.60
C ASP A 47 -28.02 -4.57 -15.54
N GLY A 48 -26.82 -3.98 -15.41
CA GLY A 48 -26.54 -2.88 -14.50
C GLY A 48 -26.37 -3.26 -13.02
N ARG A 49 -26.36 -4.55 -12.69
CA ARG A 49 -26.13 -5.05 -11.32
C ARG A 49 -24.97 -6.03 -11.25
N VAL A 50 -24.26 -6.04 -10.13
CA VAL A 50 -23.21 -7.04 -9.88
C VAL A 50 -23.83 -8.44 -9.87
N SER A 51 -23.29 -9.33 -10.69
CA SER A 51 -23.73 -10.71 -10.83
C SER A 51 -22.79 -11.64 -10.08
N ALA A 52 -23.31 -12.41 -9.12
CA ALA A 52 -22.51 -13.37 -8.36
C ALA A 52 -21.84 -14.41 -9.28
N ARG A 53 -22.53 -14.85 -10.33
CA ARG A 53 -21.94 -15.77 -11.32
C ARG A 53 -20.79 -15.10 -12.08
N ALA A 54 -20.96 -13.85 -12.51
CA ALA A 54 -19.90 -13.14 -13.23
C ALA A 54 -18.70 -12.83 -12.33
N VAL A 55 -18.91 -12.60 -11.02
CA VAL A 55 -17.84 -12.51 -10.04
C VAL A 55 -17.08 -13.83 -9.92
N GLU A 56 -17.77 -14.96 -9.83
CA GLU A 56 -17.16 -16.28 -9.77
C GLU A 56 -16.36 -16.60 -11.05
N ASP A 57 -16.93 -16.31 -12.22
CA ASP A 57 -16.26 -16.49 -13.52
C ASP A 57 -15.01 -15.60 -13.67
N ASN A 58 -14.91 -14.50 -12.90
CA ASN A 58 -13.80 -13.54 -12.90
C ASN A 58 -13.13 -13.42 -11.53
N GLN A 59 -13.07 -14.52 -10.77
CA GLN A 59 -12.65 -14.53 -9.37
C GLN A 59 -11.27 -13.92 -9.15
N THR A 60 -10.27 -14.22 -10.00
CA THR A 60 -8.91 -13.65 -9.89
C THR A 60 -8.94 -12.12 -9.95
N ALA A 61 -9.73 -11.52 -10.85
CA ALA A 61 -9.84 -10.07 -10.94
C ALA A 61 -10.58 -9.46 -9.75
N ALA A 62 -11.62 -10.14 -9.26
CA ALA A 62 -12.36 -9.71 -8.07
C ALA A 62 -11.48 -9.76 -6.80
N HIS A 63 -10.71 -10.83 -6.62
CA HIS A 63 -9.76 -10.97 -5.52
C HIS A 63 -8.59 -10.00 -5.64
N GLY A 64 -8.02 -9.83 -6.83
CA GLY A 64 -6.98 -8.83 -7.08
C GLY A 64 -7.43 -7.42 -6.73
N LEU A 65 -8.68 -7.05 -7.06
CA LEU A 65 -9.27 -5.78 -6.62
C LEU A 65 -9.39 -5.69 -5.09
N ALA A 66 -9.80 -6.76 -4.41
CA ALA A 66 -9.90 -6.78 -2.96
C ALA A 66 -8.54 -6.60 -2.28
N TRP A 67 -7.49 -7.24 -2.78
CA TRP A 67 -6.12 -7.08 -2.31
C TRP A 67 -5.58 -5.67 -2.55
N LEU A 68 -5.77 -5.13 -3.76
CA LEU A 68 -5.40 -3.74 -4.06
C LEU A 68 -6.13 -2.76 -3.12
N ALA A 69 -7.43 -2.94 -2.92
CA ALA A 69 -8.21 -2.11 -2.00
C ALA A 69 -7.67 -2.19 -0.56
N THR A 70 -7.27 -3.38 -0.13
CA THR A 70 -6.66 -3.61 1.19
C THR A 70 -5.35 -2.83 1.32
N TYR A 71 -4.47 -2.90 0.32
CA TYR A 71 -3.18 -2.20 0.35
C TYR A 71 -3.34 -0.68 0.35
N VAL A 72 -4.26 -0.16 -0.47
CA VAL A 72 -4.58 1.28 -0.48
C VAL A 72 -5.11 1.74 0.88
N GLU A 73 -5.98 0.95 1.50
CA GLU A 73 -6.49 1.28 2.83
C GLU A 73 -5.40 1.18 3.91
N SER A 74 -4.52 0.18 3.84
CA SER A 74 -3.34 0.10 4.71
C SER A 74 -2.47 1.35 4.60
N LEU A 75 -2.18 1.83 3.38
CA LEU A 75 -1.39 3.05 3.16
C LEU A 75 -2.06 4.28 3.77
N ARG A 76 -3.38 4.46 3.57
CA ARG A 76 -4.15 5.56 4.19
C ARG A 76 -4.06 5.52 5.72
N GLN A 77 -4.29 4.35 6.31
CA GLN A 77 -4.30 4.20 7.76
C GLN A 77 -2.91 4.37 8.37
N MET A 78 -1.86 3.90 7.69
CA MET A 78 -0.47 4.08 8.10
C MET A 78 -0.06 5.56 8.05
N HIS A 79 -0.41 6.29 6.99
CA HIS A 79 -0.15 7.73 6.92
C HIS A 79 -0.90 8.50 8.00
N GLY A 80 -2.20 8.25 8.16
CA GLY A 80 -3.00 8.91 9.20
C GLY A 80 -2.54 8.58 10.62
N TRP A 81 -2.01 7.36 10.85
CA TRP A 81 -1.35 7.00 12.11
C TRP A 81 -0.11 7.86 12.36
N ALA A 82 0.76 8.00 11.36
CA ALA A 82 1.96 8.84 11.46
C ALA A 82 1.63 10.33 11.67
N GLU A 83 0.59 10.86 11.01
CA GLU A 83 0.13 12.24 11.24
C GLU A 83 -0.30 12.47 12.70
N ARG A 84 -1.05 11.53 13.28
CA ARG A 84 -1.48 11.61 14.69
C ARG A 84 -0.28 11.58 15.65
N LEU A 85 0.65 10.65 15.44
CA LEU A 85 1.86 10.58 16.25
C LEU A 85 2.72 11.85 16.12
N THR A 86 2.76 12.45 14.93
CA THR A 86 3.48 13.70 14.69
C THR A 86 2.84 14.84 15.51
N ALA A 87 1.50 14.93 15.49
CA ALA A 87 0.76 15.92 16.29
C ALA A 87 0.93 15.72 17.80
N GLU A 88 1.10 14.47 18.26
CA GLU A 88 1.36 14.12 19.65
C GLU A 88 2.84 14.26 20.06
N GLY A 89 3.74 14.52 19.12
CA GLY A 89 5.19 14.61 19.37
C GLY A 89 5.84 13.25 19.66
N THR A 90 5.21 12.15 19.25
CA THR A 90 5.63 10.76 19.52
C THR A 90 6.05 10.01 18.26
N PHE A 91 6.12 10.68 17.11
CA PHE A 91 6.62 10.11 15.85
C PHE A 91 8.15 10.01 15.86
N GLY A 92 8.67 8.98 16.52
CA GLY A 92 10.09 8.72 16.71
C GLY A 92 10.75 7.98 15.55
N GLU A 93 11.98 7.53 15.76
CA GLU A 93 12.78 6.83 14.76
C GLU A 93 12.12 5.50 14.32
N VAL A 94 11.62 4.71 15.27
CA VAL A 94 11.00 3.41 14.99
C VAL A 94 9.73 3.59 14.15
N GLU A 95 8.90 4.58 14.47
CA GLU A 95 7.67 4.87 13.76
C GLU A 95 7.95 5.36 12.33
N GLN A 96 8.98 6.17 12.15
CA GLN A 96 9.45 6.60 10.83
C GLN A 96 9.94 5.41 10.00
N LEU A 97 10.74 4.51 10.56
CA LEU A 97 11.22 3.32 9.86
C LEU A 97 10.08 2.39 9.45
N ILE A 98 9.11 2.16 10.36
CA ILE A 98 7.91 1.37 10.06
C ILE A 98 7.13 1.99 8.90
N LEU A 99 6.89 3.31 8.94
CA LEU A 99 6.16 4.01 7.89
C LEU A 99 6.90 3.91 6.54
N GLN A 100 8.22 4.15 6.54
CA GLN A 100 9.05 4.08 5.34
C GLN A 100 9.05 2.68 4.72
N ILE A 101 9.21 1.63 5.53
CA ILE A 101 9.19 0.24 5.05
C ILE A 101 7.81 -0.11 4.50
N ALA A 102 6.74 0.24 5.21
CA ALA A 102 5.38 -0.05 4.78
C ALA A 102 5.06 0.60 3.42
N PHE A 103 5.37 1.89 3.26
CA PHE A 103 5.14 2.59 2.00
C PHE A 103 6.04 2.08 0.88
N GLY A 104 7.33 1.87 1.15
CA GLY A 104 8.27 1.34 0.16
C GLY A 104 7.82 -0.01 -0.38
N GLU A 105 7.45 -0.94 0.51
CA GLU A 105 7.03 -2.28 0.13
C GLU A 105 5.68 -2.28 -0.59
N TYR A 106 4.66 -1.62 -0.03
CA TYR A 106 3.30 -1.72 -0.57
C TYR A 106 3.16 -0.98 -1.90
N LEU A 107 3.88 0.13 -2.08
CA LEU A 107 3.92 0.81 -3.38
C LEU A 107 4.64 -0.03 -4.43
N ALA A 108 5.75 -0.68 -4.07
CA ALA A 108 6.47 -1.58 -4.97
C ALA A 108 5.59 -2.76 -5.38
N GLN A 109 4.82 -3.34 -4.46
CA GLN A 109 3.90 -4.44 -4.77
C GLN A 109 2.68 -3.99 -5.57
N ILE A 110 2.12 -2.79 -5.32
CA ILE A 110 1.06 -2.24 -6.18
C ILE A 110 1.56 -2.07 -7.63
N MET A 111 2.83 -1.68 -7.81
CA MET A 111 3.45 -1.53 -9.14
C MET A 111 3.83 -2.87 -9.78
N GLY A 112 4.40 -3.79 -9.00
CA GLY A 112 5.03 -5.02 -9.48
C GLY A 112 4.17 -6.29 -9.41
N GLY A 113 3.04 -6.24 -8.71
CA GLY A 113 2.17 -7.38 -8.42
C GLY A 113 2.07 -7.65 -6.92
N ILE A 114 0.84 -7.73 -6.42
CA ILE A 114 0.55 -8.10 -5.03
C ILE A 114 0.47 -9.62 -4.97
N GLN A 115 1.31 -10.25 -4.15
CA GLN A 115 1.21 -11.68 -3.88
C GLN A 115 -0.03 -11.96 -3.04
N MET A 116 -1.05 -12.56 -3.65
CA MET A 116 -2.28 -12.99 -2.97
C MET A 116 -2.08 -14.33 -2.28
N ASN A 117 -1.24 -15.19 -2.87
CA ASN A 117 -0.64 -16.37 -2.26
C ASN A 117 0.71 -16.68 -2.91
N GLN A 118 1.31 -17.86 -2.70
CA GLN A 118 2.61 -18.20 -3.27
C GLN A 118 2.60 -18.44 -4.80
N GLY A 119 1.43 -18.62 -5.41
CA GLY A 119 1.26 -18.90 -6.84
C GLY A 119 0.37 -17.89 -7.58
N GLU A 120 -0.17 -16.88 -6.88
CA GLU A 120 -1.05 -15.84 -7.41
C GLU A 120 -0.63 -14.44 -6.95
#